data_AF-A0A5E4KA10-F1
#
_entry.id   AF-A0A5E4KA10-F1
#
_cell.length_a   1.000
_cell.length_b   1.000
_cell.length_c   1.000
_cell.angle_alpha   90.00
_cell.angle_beta   90.00
_cell.angle_gamma   90.00
#
_symmetry.space_group_name_H-M   'P 1'
#
loop_
_entity.id
_entity.type
_entity.pdbx_description
1 polymer ?
#
loop_
_entity_poly.entity_id
_entity_poly.type
_entity_poly.pdbx_seq_one_letter_code
_entity_poly.pdbx_strand_id
1 'polypeptide(L)'
;MIGTVSSSSEDGFTFISCERLPRGMFISYTDAGKKVLCRVKCCEPLNRYPQEFLMDMNIEADEVSGFYGLDPTDFKYYSYSADVVGYFDAVMGEFINPRTNPENGVRIEYAGQDILKEISKIRQGERGSATIGTVLGTGADIVLSVRDMVSQHVSVIASTGAGKSYTVGVLVEELLKPYNMAPVLIFDPHGEYSTLDKISNQPEFVTPSYHPKVKIVKPERIKIGVGDLLVSDFISIMDDGTMSDKMKTLFRAAYHNLWNDHKKPSTRHELKLGIEALRDSNNEPTIEGILWRFEKLNAQIFDDSQTFPLTDYFKVGQLTIMDVSGIEETYQQLIASVMLRQLFDAKMGTENKRYNNESHANKYLPYSVFVVIEEAHRFAPHSGEAKSKSILKTILSEGRKFGIGICMVSQRPSKLDADSLSQCMTQITMRIINPTDQQQIAQSIESASRDLISELPSLAKGQAVISGVAINTPTLVRIRKRLTSDSKGRSKDAPALWNAQREYEEKHEKPAVRADEEMDIGV
;
A
#
# COMPACT_ATOMS: atom_id res chain seq x y z
N MET A 1 -6.15 -31.48 -21.70
CA MET A 1 -4.81 -31.39 -22.32
C MET A 1 -4.77 -30.13 -23.17
N ILE A 2 -3.77 -29.28 -22.98
CA ILE A 2 -3.62 -27.98 -23.66
C ILE A 2 -2.42 -27.93 -24.60
N GLY A 3 -1.45 -28.82 -24.44
CA GLY A 3 -0.25 -28.85 -25.26
C GLY A 3 0.71 -29.97 -24.87
N THR A 4 1.85 -30.01 -25.54
CA THR A 4 2.87 -31.05 -25.37
C THR A 4 4.26 -30.40 -25.32
N VAL A 5 5.10 -30.83 -24.37
CA VAL A 5 6.47 -30.34 -24.23
C VAL A 5 7.28 -30.68 -25.48
N SER A 6 7.92 -29.66 -26.07
CA SER A 6 8.78 -29.80 -27.25
C SER A 6 10.26 -29.86 -26.90
N SER A 7 10.71 -29.04 -25.95
CA SER A 7 12.09 -29.03 -25.48
C SER A 7 12.18 -28.49 -24.05
N SER A 8 13.25 -28.85 -23.35
CA SER A 8 13.54 -28.38 -21.99
C SER A 8 14.97 -27.84 -21.92
N SER A 9 15.17 -26.74 -21.20
CA SER A 9 16.47 -26.09 -20.94
C SER A 9 16.69 -25.93 -19.43
N GLU A 10 17.75 -25.25 -18.98
CA GLU A 10 17.91 -24.89 -17.56
C GLU A 10 16.92 -23.80 -17.12
N ASP A 11 16.55 -22.89 -18.03
CA ASP A 11 15.69 -21.73 -17.77
C ASP A 11 14.19 -22.03 -17.82
N GLY A 12 13.80 -23.29 -18.06
CA GLY A 12 12.41 -23.72 -18.17
C GLY A 12 12.19 -24.73 -19.29
N PHE A 13 10.99 -24.72 -19.88
CA PHE A 13 10.66 -25.59 -21.00
C PHE A 13 9.81 -24.88 -22.04
N THR A 14 9.79 -25.45 -23.24
CA THR A 14 8.88 -25.05 -24.32
C THR A 14 7.84 -26.11 -24.58
N PHE A 15 6.63 -25.70 -24.93
CA PHE A 15 5.57 -26.61 -25.31
C PHE A 15 4.77 -26.05 -26.49
N ILE A 16 4.23 -26.95 -27.29
CA ILE A 16 3.41 -26.62 -28.46
C ILE A 16 1.93 -26.71 -28.07
N SER A 17 1.15 -25.72 -28.45
CA SER A 17 -0.30 -25.68 -28.26
C SER A 17 -0.99 -25.05 -29.47
N CYS A 18 -2.20 -25.48 -29.77
CA CYS A 18 -3.07 -24.84 -30.76
C CYS A 18 -3.98 -23.75 -30.14
N GLU A 19 -3.95 -23.60 -28.81
CA GLU A 19 -4.73 -22.61 -28.08
C GLU A 19 -3.91 -21.33 -27.82
N ARG A 20 -4.61 -20.19 -27.74
CA ARG A 20 -4.00 -18.93 -27.30
C ARG A 20 -4.04 -18.80 -25.79
N LEU A 21 -2.88 -18.95 -25.16
CA LEU A 21 -2.71 -18.90 -23.71
C LEU A 21 -2.17 -17.53 -23.29
N PRO A 22 -2.81 -16.83 -22.34
CA PRO A 22 -2.32 -15.55 -21.85
C PRO A 22 -1.04 -15.73 -21.03
N ARG A 23 -0.18 -14.70 -21.10
CA ARG A 23 1.04 -14.63 -20.29
C ARG A 23 0.73 -14.61 -18.79
N GLY A 24 1.55 -15.31 -18.01
CA GLY A 24 1.38 -15.47 -16.57
C GLY A 24 0.28 -16.46 -16.16
N MET A 25 -0.42 -17.09 -17.11
CA MET A 25 -1.38 -18.14 -16.82
C MET A 25 -0.70 -19.35 -16.19
N PHE A 26 -1.36 -19.96 -15.20
CA PHE A 26 -0.93 -21.22 -14.61
C PHE A 26 -1.40 -22.41 -15.45
N ILE A 27 -0.46 -23.30 -15.70
CA ILE A 27 -0.63 -24.59 -16.36
C ILE A 27 0.01 -25.65 -15.46
N SER A 28 -0.22 -26.93 -15.74
CA SER A 28 0.40 -28.00 -14.99
C SER A 28 0.75 -29.19 -15.85
N TYR A 29 1.74 -29.97 -15.41
CA TYR A 29 1.99 -31.31 -15.90
C TYR A 29 2.05 -32.29 -14.73
N THR A 30 2.01 -33.58 -15.04
CA THR A 30 2.16 -34.64 -14.04
C THR A 30 3.53 -35.27 -14.16
N ASP A 31 4.25 -35.35 -13.04
CA ASP A 31 5.55 -36.00 -12.93
C ASP A 31 5.57 -36.91 -11.70
N ALA A 32 5.90 -38.19 -11.92
CA ALA A 32 5.89 -39.22 -10.89
C ALA A 32 4.61 -39.22 -9.99
N GLY A 33 3.44 -38.93 -10.59
CA GLY A 33 2.15 -38.86 -9.89
C GLY A 33 1.88 -37.56 -9.12
N LYS A 34 2.82 -36.60 -9.14
CA LYS A 34 2.64 -35.26 -8.56
C LYS A 34 2.26 -34.26 -9.64
N LYS A 35 1.34 -33.36 -9.33
CA LYS A 35 1.05 -32.21 -10.18
C LYS A 35 2.09 -31.12 -9.97
N VAL A 36 2.77 -30.74 -11.03
CA VAL A 36 3.76 -29.66 -11.05
C VAL A 36 3.09 -28.44 -11.65
N LEU A 37 3.08 -27.34 -10.91
CA LEU A 37 2.58 -26.04 -11.34
C LEU A 37 3.65 -25.35 -12.19
N CYS A 38 3.22 -24.77 -13.31
CA CYS A 38 4.08 -24.01 -14.21
C CYS A 38 3.38 -22.72 -14.64
N ARG A 39 4.16 -21.76 -15.13
CA ARG A 39 3.66 -20.45 -15.56
C ARG A 39 4.05 -20.15 -17.00
N VAL A 40 3.07 -19.75 -17.81
CA VAL A 40 3.28 -19.35 -19.21
C VAL A 40 4.06 -18.03 -19.28
N LYS A 41 5.13 -17.99 -20.08
CA LYS A 41 5.98 -16.82 -20.30
C LYS A 41 5.72 -16.17 -21.65
N CYS A 42 6.26 -16.71 -22.74
CA CYS A 42 6.18 -16.09 -24.05
C CYS A 42 5.44 -17.01 -25.03
N CYS A 43 4.90 -16.41 -26.08
CA CYS A 43 4.18 -17.10 -27.15
C CYS A 43 4.77 -16.65 -28.48
N GLU A 44 5.14 -17.62 -29.32
CA GLU A 44 5.56 -17.38 -30.70
C GLU A 44 4.77 -18.31 -31.64
N PRO A 45 4.32 -17.85 -32.81
CA PRO A 45 3.76 -18.74 -33.82
C PRO A 45 4.81 -19.79 -34.21
N LEU A 46 4.43 -21.06 -34.23
CA LEU A 46 5.34 -22.15 -34.60
C LEU A 46 5.74 -22.05 -36.09
N ASN A 47 4.73 -21.81 -36.94
CA ASN A 47 4.90 -21.47 -38.34
C ASN A 47 4.24 -20.11 -38.60
N ARG A 48 4.80 -19.34 -39.53
CA ARG A 48 4.21 -18.07 -40.00
C ARG A 48 3.81 -18.24 -41.45
N TYR A 49 2.67 -17.66 -41.82
CA TYR A 49 2.33 -17.55 -43.24
C TYR A 49 3.45 -16.82 -43.99
N PRO A 50 3.81 -17.28 -45.20
CA PRO A 50 4.60 -16.47 -46.13
C PRO A 50 3.99 -15.07 -46.27
N GLN A 51 4.83 -14.03 -46.36
CA GLN A 51 4.34 -12.65 -46.36
C GLN A 51 3.46 -12.37 -47.58
N GLU A 52 3.74 -13.04 -48.69
CA GLU A 52 3.01 -12.98 -49.94
C GLU A 52 1.54 -13.38 -49.76
N PHE A 53 1.25 -14.30 -48.84
CA PHE A 53 -0.11 -14.77 -48.59
C PHE A 53 -0.94 -13.77 -47.79
N LEU A 54 -0.28 -12.75 -47.22
CA LEU A 54 -0.89 -11.70 -46.40
C LEU A 54 -0.97 -10.36 -47.16
N MET A 55 -0.49 -10.29 -48.41
CA MET A 55 -0.42 -9.02 -49.17
C MET A 55 -1.78 -8.57 -49.70
N ASP A 56 -2.71 -9.49 -49.96
CA ASP A 56 -4.08 -9.15 -50.34
C ASP A 56 -4.98 -9.17 -49.11
N MET A 57 -5.45 -7.99 -48.68
CA MET A 57 -6.33 -7.87 -47.51
C MET A 57 -7.76 -8.38 -47.74
N ASN A 58 -8.11 -8.77 -48.97
CA ASN A 58 -9.45 -9.28 -49.30
C ASN A 58 -9.54 -10.81 -49.35
N ILE A 59 -8.42 -11.51 -49.23
CA ILE A 59 -8.35 -12.98 -49.30
C ILE A 59 -7.78 -13.50 -47.98
N GLU A 60 -8.45 -14.48 -47.39
CA GLU A 60 -7.97 -15.09 -46.15
C GLU A 60 -6.72 -15.93 -46.42
N ALA A 61 -5.72 -15.82 -45.54
CA ALA A 61 -4.44 -16.54 -45.68
C ALA A 61 -4.60 -18.07 -45.71
N ASP A 62 -5.66 -18.59 -45.06
CA ASP A 62 -6.05 -20.00 -45.09
C ASP A 62 -6.42 -20.45 -46.52
N GLU A 63 -7.09 -19.60 -47.30
CA GLU A 63 -7.48 -19.91 -48.68
C GLU A 63 -6.26 -19.90 -49.61
N VAL A 64 -5.37 -18.92 -49.44
CA VAL A 64 -4.13 -18.82 -50.22
C VAL A 64 -3.22 -20.01 -49.91
N SER A 65 -3.02 -20.35 -48.64
CA SER A 65 -2.19 -21.49 -48.24
C SER A 65 -2.73 -22.82 -48.76
N GLY A 66 -4.06 -23.02 -48.71
CA GLY A 66 -4.72 -24.18 -49.30
C GLY A 66 -4.53 -24.27 -50.83
N PHE A 67 -4.58 -23.13 -51.54
CA PHE A 67 -4.28 -23.07 -52.98
C PHE A 67 -2.85 -23.52 -53.31
N TYR A 68 -1.87 -23.16 -52.47
CA TYR A 68 -0.48 -23.61 -52.60
C TYR A 68 -0.22 -25.03 -52.07
N GLY A 69 -1.27 -25.75 -51.63
CA GLY A 69 -1.17 -27.13 -51.13
C GLY A 69 -0.59 -27.25 -49.73
N LEU A 70 -0.57 -26.16 -48.95
CA LEU A 70 -0.20 -26.18 -47.54
C LEU A 70 -1.43 -26.45 -46.68
N ASP A 71 -1.26 -27.09 -45.53
CA ASP A 71 -2.33 -27.27 -44.54
C ASP A 71 -2.47 -25.98 -43.71
N PRO A 72 -3.62 -25.27 -43.76
CA PRO A 72 -3.81 -24.05 -42.97
C PRO A 72 -3.71 -24.29 -41.45
N THR A 73 -3.91 -25.53 -40.99
CA THR A 73 -3.80 -25.87 -39.57
C THR A 73 -2.37 -25.84 -39.04
N ASP A 74 -1.36 -25.98 -39.91
CA ASP A 74 0.06 -25.92 -39.53
C ASP A 74 0.47 -24.53 -39.01
N PHE A 75 -0.26 -23.49 -39.40
CA PHE A 75 -0.05 -22.10 -38.97
C PHE A 75 -0.86 -21.75 -37.71
N LYS A 76 -1.67 -22.68 -37.19
CA LYS A 76 -2.51 -22.48 -35.99
C LYS A 76 -1.86 -22.98 -34.70
N TYR A 77 -0.61 -23.45 -34.78
CA TYR A 77 0.19 -23.87 -33.63
C TYR A 77 1.10 -22.76 -33.13
N TYR A 78 1.27 -22.72 -31.81
CA TYR A 78 2.11 -21.78 -31.10
C TYR A 78 3.12 -22.54 -30.24
N SER A 79 4.35 -22.03 -30.22
CA SER A 79 5.38 -22.42 -29.27
C SER A 79 5.33 -21.48 -28.07
N TYR A 80 5.17 -22.04 -26.88
CA TYR A 80 5.19 -21.30 -25.63
C TYR A 80 6.41 -21.66 -24.81
N SER A 81 7.01 -20.66 -24.16
CA SER A 81 7.94 -20.91 -23.04
C SER A 81 7.20 -20.88 -21.71
N ALA A 82 7.64 -21.69 -20.75
CA ALA A 82 7.08 -21.74 -19.41
C ALA A 82 8.13 -22.02 -18.33
N ASP A 83 7.90 -21.45 -17.15
CA ASP A 83 8.69 -21.73 -15.95
C ASP A 83 8.03 -22.78 -15.08
N VAL A 84 8.85 -23.64 -14.49
CA VAL A 84 8.42 -24.55 -13.43
C VAL A 84 8.38 -23.78 -12.10
N VAL A 85 7.19 -23.72 -11.50
CA VAL A 85 7.02 -23.22 -10.12
C VAL A 85 7.36 -24.35 -9.15
N GLY A 86 6.83 -25.55 -9.40
CA GLY A 86 7.09 -26.74 -8.61
C GLY A 86 5.83 -27.52 -8.27
N TYR A 87 5.98 -28.64 -7.57
CA TYR A 87 4.85 -29.34 -6.95
C TYR A 87 4.69 -28.87 -5.51
N PHE A 88 3.46 -28.87 -5.00
CA PHE A 88 3.21 -28.51 -3.61
C PHE A 88 3.53 -29.70 -2.68
N ASP A 89 4.37 -29.48 -1.68
CA ASP A 89 4.64 -30.46 -0.63
C ASP A 89 3.85 -30.11 0.62
N ALA A 90 2.90 -30.98 0.99
CA ALA A 90 2.01 -30.73 2.12
C ALA A 90 2.71 -30.81 3.49
N VAL A 91 3.89 -31.44 3.57
CA VAL A 91 4.65 -31.56 4.82
C VAL A 91 5.49 -30.29 5.04
N MET A 92 6.13 -29.79 3.99
CA MET A 92 6.90 -28.53 4.05
C MET A 92 5.99 -27.30 3.98
N GLY A 93 4.81 -27.42 3.38
CA GLY A 93 3.86 -26.32 3.21
C GLY A 93 4.28 -25.31 2.13
N GLU A 94 5.12 -25.72 1.18
CA GLU A 94 5.66 -24.86 0.12
C GLU A 94 5.77 -25.60 -1.22
N PHE A 95 6.03 -24.85 -2.30
CA PHE A 95 6.32 -25.42 -3.60
C PHE A 95 7.78 -25.86 -3.68
N ILE A 96 8.01 -27.12 -4.02
CA ILE A 96 9.33 -27.67 -4.27
C ILE A 96 9.59 -27.71 -5.77
N ASN A 97 10.68 -27.07 -6.19
CA ASN A 97 11.15 -27.19 -7.56
C ASN A 97 11.71 -28.61 -7.79
N PRO A 98 11.22 -29.37 -8.80
CA PRO A 98 11.66 -30.73 -9.09
C PRO A 98 13.15 -30.86 -9.50
N ARG A 99 13.89 -29.75 -9.66
CA ARG A 99 15.30 -29.66 -10.12
C ARG A 99 15.56 -30.18 -11.54
N THR A 100 14.60 -30.86 -12.13
CA THR A 100 14.58 -31.28 -13.54
C THR A 100 13.33 -30.75 -14.21
N ASN A 101 13.49 -30.21 -15.40
CA ASN A 101 12.37 -29.82 -16.26
C ASN A 101 11.72 -31.06 -16.91
N PRO A 102 10.46 -30.96 -17.37
CA PRO A 102 9.75 -32.10 -17.94
C PRO A 102 10.46 -32.70 -19.15
N GLU A 103 10.29 -34.00 -19.38
CA GLU A 103 10.78 -34.65 -20.60
C GLU A 103 9.98 -34.19 -21.84
N ASN A 104 10.61 -34.31 -23.00
CA ASN A 104 9.94 -34.04 -24.28
C ASN A 104 8.77 -35.01 -24.46
N GLY A 105 7.63 -34.50 -24.96
CA GLY A 105 6.41 -35.30 -25.14
C GLY A 105 5.48 -35.33 -23.91
N VAL A 106 5.89 -34.79 -22.77
CA VAL A 106 5.01 -34.67 -21.59
C VAL A 106 3.80 -33.79 -21.93
N ARG A 107 2.62 -34.22 -21.46
CA ARG A 107 1.36 -33.51 -21.69
C ARG A 107 1.19 -32.37 -20.69
N ILE A 108 0.82 -31.21 -21.20
CA ILE A 108 0.47 -30.04 -20.40
C ILE A 108 -1.06 -29.95 -20.29
N GLU A 109 -1.54 -29.56 -19.12
CA GLU A 109 -2.95 -29.39 -18.77
C GLU A 109 -3.22 -28.03 -18.13
N TYR A 110 -4.49 -27.64 -18.09
CA TYR A 110 -4.94 -26.52 -17.28
C TYR A 110 -4.66 -26.79 -15.80
N ALA A 111 -4.12 -25.81 -15.09
CA ALA A 111 -3.95 -25.93 -13.64
C ALA A 111 -5.32 -26.05 -12.97
N GLY A 112 -5.56 -27.18 -12.31
CA GLY A 112 -6.81 -27.44 -11.60
C GLY A 112 -6.92 -26.63 -10.30
N GLN A 113 -8.15 -26.47 -9.81
CA GLN A 113 -8.43 -25.81 -8.52
C GLN A 113 -7.69 -26.48 -7.34
N ASP A 114 -7.38 -27.77 -7.46
CA ASP A 114 -6.66 -28.56 -6.47
C ASP A 114 -5.21 -28.10 -6.25
N ILE A 115 -4.52 -27.63 -7.29
CA ILE A 115 -3.16 -27.08 -7.15
C ILE A 115 -3.18 -25.54 -6.99
N LEU A 116 -4.14 -24.86 -7.61
CA LEU A 116 -4.25 -23.40 -7.53
C LEU A 116 -4.56 -22.91 -6.13
N LYS A 117 -5.34 -23.66 -5.34
CA LYS A 117 -5.58 -23.31 -3.92
C LYS A 117 -4.27 -23.25 -3.12
N GLU A 118 -3.26 -24.06 -3.48
CA GLU A 118 -1.98 -24.15 -2.77
C GLU A 118 -1.06 -22.96 -3.03
N ILE A 119 -1.43 -22.07 -3.95
CA ILE A 119 -0.84 -20.74 -4.06
C ILE A 119 -1.00 -19.99 -2.73
N SER A 120 -2.16 -20.14 -2.06
CA SER A 120 -2.42 -19.51 -0.76
C SER A 120 -1.95 -20.40 0.39
N LYS A 121 -1.24 -19.81 1.36
CA LYS A 121 -0.76 -20.49 2.58
C LYS A 121 -1.87 -20.87 3.55
N ILE A 122 -2.98 -20.14 3.48
CA ILE A 122 -4.11 -20.20 4.41
C ILE A 122 -5.40 -20.24 3.60
N ARG A 123 -6.45 -20.86 4.11
CA ARG A 123 -7.74 -20.96 3.41
C ARG A 123 -8.66 -19.80 3.78
N GLN A 124 -9.58 -19.49 2.87
CA GLN A 124 -10.61 -18.49 3.10
C GLN A 124 -11.46 -18.87 4.34
N GLY A 125 -11.70 -17.89 5.21
CA GLY A 125 -12.51 -18.06 6.41
C GLY A 125 -11.75 -18.63 7.61
N GLU A 126 -10.52 -19.10 7.43
CA GLU A 126 -9.65 -19.47 8.55
C GLU A 126 -9.21 -18.22 9.33
N ARG A 127 -8.94 -18.40 10.62
CA ARG A 127 -8.40 -17.32 11.46
C ARG A 127 -7.05 -16.87 10.93
N GLY A 128 -6.90 -15.58 10.66
CA GLY A 128 -5.69 -15.01 10.06
C GLY A 128 -5.70 -15.02 8.53
N SER A 129 -6.82 -15.33 7.88
CA SER A 129 -6.95 -15.27 6.42
C SER A 129 -7.34 -13.87 5.93
N ALA A 130 -6.89 -13.48 4.74
CA ALA A 130 -7.35 -12.27 4.07
C ALA A 130 -7.58 -12.53 2.58
N THR A 131 -8.84 -12.68 2.16
CA THR A 131 -9.19 -12.94 0.76
C THR A 131 -9.13 -11.65 -0.06
N ILE A 132 -8.11 -11.53 -0.90
CA ILE A 132 -7.83 -10.31 -1.67
C ILE A 132 -8.51 -10.32 -3.04
N GLY A 133 -8.72 -11.49 -3.64
CA GLY A 133 -9.19 -11.60 -5.00
C GLY A 133 -9.10 -13.03 -5.53
N THR A 134 -9.10 -13.17 -6.84
CA THR A 134 -8.95 -14.46 -7.51
C THR A 134 -7.76 -14.47 -8.46
N VAL A 135 -7.14 -15.63 -8.65
CA VAL A 135 -6.19 -15.90 -9.73
C VAL A 135 -6.81 -15.47 -11.05
N LEU A 136 -6.06 -14.68 -11.82
CA LEU A 136 -6.54 -14.12 -13.06
C LEU A 136 -6.87 -15.24 -14.06
N GLY A 137 -8.14 -15.31 -14.50
CA GLY A 137 -8.60 -16.25 -15.54
C GLY A 137 -9.10 -17.61 -15.03
N THR A 138 -9.00 -17.94 -13.74
CA THR A 138 -9.39 -19.27 -13.24
C THR A 138 -10.45 -19.25 -12.13
N GLY A 139 -10.62 -18.12 -11.43
CA GLY A 139 -11.59 -17.97 -10.34
C GLY A 139 -11.16 -18.58 -9.00
N ALA A 140 -9.95 -19.15 -8.91
CA ALA A 140 -9.40 -19.63 -7.64
C ALA A 140 -9.11 -18.46 -6.69
N ASP A 141 -9.54 -18.52 -5.44
CA ASP A 141 -9.31 -17.45 -4.46
C ASP A 141 -7.84 -17.33 -4.06
N ILE A 142 -7.38 -16.08 -3.96
CA ILE A 142 -6.09 -15.71 -3.38
C ILE A 142 -6.30 -15.14 -1.99
N VAL A 143 -5.73 -15.83 -1.02
CA VAL A 143 -5.88 -15.58 0.41
C VAL A 143 -4.50 -15.37 1.01
N LEU A 144 -4.30 -14.19 1.60
CA LEU A 144 -3.05 -13.81 2.25
C LEU A 144 -3.07 -14.14 3.72
N SER A 145 -1.91 -14.55 4.24
CA SER A 145 -1.68 -14.74 5.67
C SER A 145 -1.55 -13.39 6.38
N VAL A 146 -2.54 -13.06 7.23
CA VAL A 146 -2.52 -11.86 8.09
C VAL A 146 -1.35 -11.89 9.06
N ARG A 147 -0.98 -13.08 9.56
CA ARG A 147 0.20 -13.25 10.41
C ARG A 147 1.46 -12.77 9.71
N ASP A 148 1.66 -13.18 8.46
CA ASP A 148 2.87 -12.84 7.70
C ASP A 148 2.86 -11.36 7.29
N MET A 149 1.71 -10.83 6.87
CA MET A 149 1.54 -9.41 6.57
C MET A 149 1.84 -8.49 7.77
N VAL A 150 1.33 -8.84 8.96
CA VAL A 150 1.55 -8.04 10.18
C VAL A 150 3.00 -8.18 10.66
N SER A 151 3.61 -9.36 10.52
CA SER A 151 4.96 -9.59 11.04
C SER A 151 6.07 -9.18 10.07
N GLN A 152 5.81 -9.08 8.76
CA GLN A 152 6.84 -8.81 7.77
C GLN A 152 6.47 -7.67 6.80
N HIS A 153 5.50 -6.84 7.22
CA HIS A 153 5.06 -5.63 6.55
C HIS A 153 4.50 -5.89 5.14
N VAL A 154 3.81 -4.89 4.61
CA VAL A 154 3.16 -4.94 3.30
C VAL A 154 3.51 -3.68 2.51
N SER A 155 3.69 -3.81 1.19
CA SER A 155 3.68 -2.66 0.29
C SER A 155 2.53 -2.77 -0.71
N VAL A 156 1.86 -1.66 -0.98
CA VAL A 156 0.85 -1.52 -2.04
C VAL A 156 1.32 -0.44 -3.00
N ILE A 157 1.74 -0.87 -4.19
CA ILE A 157 2.39 -0.01 -5.19
C ILE A 157 1.52 0.05 -6.44
N ALA A 158 1.18 1.25 -6.91
CA ALA A 158 0.22 1.40 -8.00
C ALA A 158 0.33 2.76 -8.71
N SER A 159 0.22 2.81 -10.03
CA SER A 159 0.03 4.08 -10.74
C SER A 159 -1.32 4.73 -10.39
N THR A 160 -1.43 6.05 -10.59
CA THR A 160 -2.67 6.79 -10.37
C THR A 160 -3.85 6.17 -11.13
N GLY A 161 -4.97 5.95 -10.44
CA GLY A 161 -6.18 5.37 -11.02
C GLY A 161 -6.18 3.83 -11.17
N ALA A 162 -5.08 3.13 -10.85
CA ALA A 162 -5.01 1.67 -10.94
C ALA A 162 -5.85 0.93 -9.88
N GLY A 163 -6.19 1.62 -8.77
CA GLY A 163 -7.03 1.07 -7.69
C GLY A 163 -6.35 0.96 -6.32
N LYS A 164 -5.25 1.68 -6.08
CA LYS A 164 -4.46 1.69 -4.84
C LYS A 164 -5.32 1.70 -3.56
N SER A 165 -6.08 2.78 -3.34
CA SER A 165 -6.90 2.97 -2.15
C SER A 165 -8.09 1.99 -2.08
N TYR A 166 -8.53 1.48 -3.23
CA TYR A 166 -9.54 0.42 -3.30
C TYR A 166 -8.99 -0.90 -2.75
N THR A 167 -7.79 -1.28 -3.19
CA THR A 167 -7.07 -2.47 -2.71
C THR A 167 -6.75 -2.38 -1.23
N VAL A 168 -6.31 -1.21 -0.74
CA VAL A 168 -6.13 -0.97 0.70
C VAL A 168 -7.45 -1.13 1.45
N GLY A 169 -8.56 -0.61 0.91
CA GLY A 169 -9.88 -0.82 1.47
C GLY A 169 -10.27 -2.30 1.58
N VAL A 170 -10.00 -3.10 0.56
CA VAL A 170 -10.19 -4.57 0.58
C VAL A 170 -9.35 -5.23 1.68
N LEU A 171 -8.07 -4.85 1.80
CA LEU A 171 -7.19 -5.36 2.84
C LEU A 171 -7.71 -5.01 4.25
N VAL A 172 -8.14 -3.77 4.47
CA VAL A 172 -8.68 -3.31 5.76
C VAL A 172 -9.99 -4.01 6.10
N GLU A 173 -10.86 -4.27 5.12
CA GLU A 173 -12.04 -5.10 5.31
C GLU A 173 -11.66 -6.49 5.84
N GLU A 174 -10.71 -7.17 5.19
CA GLU A 174 -10.26 -8.49 5.65
C GLU A 174 -9.69 -8.46 7.06
N LEU A 175 -8.90 -7.44 7.40
CA LEU A 175 -8.33 -7.27 8.75
C LEU A 175 -9.40 -7.07 9.84
N LEU A 176 -10.54 -6.47 9.51
CA LEU A 176 -11.63 -6.19 10.45
C LEU A 176 -12.71 -7.27 10.49
N LYS A 177 -12.57 -8.34 9.72
CA LYS A 177 -13.47 -9.49 9.78
C LYS A 177 -13.52 -10.09 11.20
N PRO A 178 -14.62 -10.75 11.60
CA PRO A 178 -14.79 -11.29 12.95
C PRO A 178 -13.72 -12.30 13.36
N TYR A 179 -13.08 -12.99 12.41
CA TYR A 179 -12.01 -13.94 12.71
C TYR A 179 -10.62 -13.28 12.81
N ASN A 180 -10.46 -12.01 12.44
CA ASN A 180 -9.18 -11.28 12.50
C ASN A 180 -9.19 -10.17 13.56
N MET A 181 -10.24 -9.36 13.61
CA MET A 181 -10.43 -8.28 14.60
C MET A 181 -9.20 -7.38 14.80
N ALA A 182 -8.44 -7.07 13.75
CA ALA A 182 -7.19 -6.36 13.89
C ALA A 182 -7.42 -4.89 14.33
N PRO A 183 -6.58 -4.34 15.25
CA PRO A 183 -6.45 -2.90 15.43
C PRO A 183 -5.72 -2.29 14.24
N VAL A 184 -6.41 -1.44 13.48
CA VAL A 184 -5.87 -0.82 12.27
C VAL A 184 -5.86 0.70 12.41
N LEU A 185 -4.75 1.34 12.06
CA LEU A 185 -4.68 2.79 11.88
C LEU A 185 -4.31 3.13 10.44
N ILE A 186 -5.05 4.02 9.80
CA ILE A 186 -4.70 4.58 8.49
C ILE A 186 -4.27 6.03 8.69
N PHE A 187 -3.06 6.35 8.27
CA PHE A 187 -2.61 7.73 8.12
C PHE A 187 -2.99 8.21 6.72
N ASP A 188 -3.91 9.17 6.63
CA ASP A 188 -4.60 9.56 5.39
C ASP A 188 -4.36 11.04 5.05
N PRO A 189 -3.34 11.36 4.23
CA PRO A 189 -3.04 12.72 3.75
C PRO A 189 -4.08 13.31 2.81
N HIS A 190 -4.97 12.49 2.23
CA HIS A 190 -5.88 12.89 1.17
C HIS A 190 -7.38 12.75 1.52
N GLY A 191 -7.70 12.13 2.65
CA GLY A 191 -9.08 11.98 3.14
C GLY A 191 -9.91 10.94 2.37
N GLU A 192 -9.26 9.98 1.69
CA GLU A 192 -9.91 9.03 0.78
C GLU A 192 -10.65 7.88 1.50
N TYR A 193 -10.35 7.62 2.77
CA TYR A 193 -10.82 6.40 3.46
C TYR A 193 -12.10 6.59 4.28
N SER A 194 -12.70 7.79 4.29
CA SER A 194 -13.92 8.09 5.05
C SER A 194 -15.05 7.08 4.82
N THR A 195 -15.18 6.55 3.60
CA THR A 195 -16.18 5.54 3.20
C THR A 195 -16.08 4.18 3.92
N LEU A 196 -14.98 3.89 4.62
CA LEU A 196 -14.85 2.68 5.43
C LEU A 196 -15.70 2.74 6.72
N ASP A 197 -16.26 3.90 7.07
CA ASP A 197 -17.24 4.04 8.18
C ASP A 197 -18.43 3.08 8.06
N LYS A 198 -18.78 2.68 6.83
CA LYS A 198 -19.85 1.72 6.53
C LYS A 198 -19.57 0.29 6.96
N ILE A 199 -18.33 -0.06 7.34
CA ILE A 199 -17.97 -1.42 7.79
C ILE A 199 -18.91 -1.90 8.89
N SER A 200 -19.23 -1.04 9.86
CA SER A 200 -20.08 -1.38 11.00
C SER A 200 -21.53 -1.71 10.63
N ASN A 201 -21.97 -1.37 9.41
CA ASN A 201 -23.32 -1.62 8.92
C ASN A 201 -23.43 -2.87 8.03
N GLN A 202 -22.29 -3.52 7.72
CA GLN A 202 -22.25 -4.64 6.80
C GLN A 202 -22.32 -5.97 7.57
N PRO A 203 -23.23 -6.89 7.22
CA PRO A 203 -23.44 -8.15 7.96
C PRO A 203 -22.19 -9.04 7.95
N GLU A 204 -21.36 -8.92 6.91
CA GLU A 204 -20.10 -9.63 6.76
C GLU A 204 -19.07 -9.38 7.87
N PHE A 205 -19.25 -8.32 8.67
CA PHE A 205 -18.32 -7.88 9.71
C PHE A 205 -18.92 -7.96 11.11
N VAL A 206 -20.20 -8.31 11.25
CA VAL A 206 -20.93 -8.28 12.52
C VAL A 206 -21.29 -9.69 12.95
N THR A 207 -21.05 -10.00 14.22
CA THR A 207 -21.57 -11.21 14.87
C THR A 207 -22.21 -10.82 16.20
N PRO A 208 -22.99 -11.71 16.86
CA PRO A 208 -23.54 -11.41 18.18
C PRO A 208 -22.49 -10.99 19.23
N SER A 209 -21.23 -11.43 19.08
CA SER A 209 -20.13 -11.14 20.00
C SER A 209 -19.14 -10.08 19.50
N TYR A 210 -19.28 -9.60 18.26
CA TYR A 210 -18.31 -8.70 17.64
C TYR A 210 -18.96 -7.65 16.76
N HIS A 211 -18.62 -6.38 17.00
CA HIS A 211 -19.00 -5.24 16.17
C HIS A 211 -17.76 -4.37 15.93
N PRO A 212 -17.32 -4.19 14.67
CA PRO A 212 -16.17 -3.37 14.35
C PRO A 212 -16.47 -1.90 14.65
N LYS A 213 -15.47 -1.18 15.13
CA LYS A 213 -15.57 0.27 15.41
C LYS A 213 -14.77 1.05 14.40
N VAL A 214 -15.35 2.09 13.82
CA VAL A 214 -14.62 3.01 12.94
C VAL A 214 -14.54 4.38 13.60
N LYS A 215 -13.33 4.90 13.77
CA LYS A 215 -13.04 6.20 14.37
C LYS A 215 -12.33 7.07 13.34
N ILE A 216 -12.95 8.18 12.96
CA ILE A 216 -12.32 9.19 12.09
C ILE A 216 -11.81 10.33 12.96
N VAL A 217 -10.50 10.57 12.93
CA VAL A 217 -9.84 11.67 13.64
C VAL A 217 -9.59 12.77 12.63
N LYS A 218 -10.29 13.89 12.78
CA LYS A 218 -10.18 15.06 11.91
C LYS A 218 -8.97 15.93 12.24
N PRO A 219 -8.43 16.70 11.28
CA PRO A 219 -7.22 17.50 11.47
C PRO A 219 -7.22 18.37 12.73
N GLU A 220 -8.36 19.00 13.06
CA GLU A 220 -8.48 19.95 14.17
C GLU A 220 -8.36 19.27 15.55
N ARG A 221 -8.65 17.96 15.59
CA ARG A 221 -8.59 17.13 16.80
C ARG A 221 -7.23 16.45 17.00
N ILE A 222 -6.30 16.59 16.04
CA ILE A 222 -4.96 16.05 16.17
C ILE A 222 -4.13 17.02 17.00
N LYS A 223 -3.74 16.58 18.19
CA LYS A 223 -2.90 17.33 19.13
C LYS A 223 -1.63 16.54 19.44
N ILE A 224 -0.48 17.21 19.36
CA ILE A 224 0.83 16.68 19.72
C ILE A 224 1.20 17.26 21.07
N GLY A 225 1.43 16.37 22.04
CA GLY A 225 1.93 16.74 23.35
C GLY A 225 3.33 17.34 23.26
N VAL A 226 3.55 18.51 23.85
CA VAL A 226 4.87 19.16 23.86
C VAL A 226 5.92 18.27 24.56
N GLY A 227 5.52 17.56 25.62
CA GLY A 227 6.37 16.58 26.30
C GLY A 227 6.69 15.31 25.49
N ASP A 228 6.01 15.07 24.37
CA ASP A 228 6.25 13.92 23.49
C ASP A 228 7.30 14.20 22.40
N LEU A 229 7.67 15.47 22.24
CA LEU A 229 8.66 15.92 21.27
C LEU A 229 10.08 15.66 21.78
N LEU A 230 10.97 15.30 20.85
CA LEU A 230 12.41 15.26 21.07
C LEU A 230 13.02 16.63 20.74
N VAL A 231 14.21 16.90 21.27
CA VAL A 231 14.97 18.13 20.95
C VAL A 231 15.17 18.31 19.44
N SER A 232 15.33 17.22 18.69
CA SER A 232 15.43 17.23 17.23
C SER A 232 14.13 17.67 16.56
N ASP A 233 12.97 17.32 17.12
CA ASP A 233 11.68 17.71 16.57
C ASP A 233 11.46 19.21 16.77
N PHE A 234 11.77 19.74 17.96
CA PHE A 234 11.72 21.17 18.23
C PHE A 234 12.62 21.95 17.28
N ILE A 235 13.88 21.54 17.12
CA ILE A 235 14.81 22.16 16.16
C ILE A 235 14.21 22.11 14.75
N SER A 236 13.62 20.98 14.36
CA SER A 236 13.03 20.80 13.03
C SER A 236 11.74 21.61 12.81
N ILE A 237 11.04 22.04 13.86
CA ILE A 237 9.89 22.95 13.77
C ILE A 237 10.39 24.41 13.67
N MET A 238 11.41 24.74 14.45
CA MET A 238 11.96 26.09 14.54
C MET A 238 12.81 26.47 13.32
N ASP A 239 13.59 25.53 12.80
CA ASP A 239 14.54 25.75 11.71
C ASP A 239 13.83 25.79 10.34
N ASP A 240 13.81 26.98 9.74
CA ASP A 240 13.40 27.25 8.37
C ASP A 240 14.58 27.24 7.38
N GLY A 241 15.72 26.68 7.78
CA GLY A 241 16.97 26.67 7.02
C GLY A 241 17.93 27.81 7.39
N THR A 242 17.54 28.69 8.31
CA THR A 242 18.34 29.86 8.73
C THR A 242 18.89 29.76 10.14
N MET A 243 18.55 28.71 10.89
CA MET A 243 18.97 28.57 12.28
C MET A 243 20.45 28.15 12.36
N SER A 244 21.29 29.05 12.90
CA SER A 244 22.74 28.80 13.02
C SER A 244 23.08 27.65 13.98
N ASP A 245 24.26 27.04 13.83
CA ASP A 245 24.72 25.99 14.76
C ASP A 245 24.83 26.48 16.21
N LYS A 246 25.16 27.76 16.40
CA LYS A 246 25.14 28.40 17.73
C LYS A 246 23.73 28.38 18.33
N MET A 247 22.71 28.74 17.54
CA MET A 247 21.31 28.69 17.99
C MET A 247 20.88 27.25 18.33
N LYS A 248 21.24 26.28 17.48
CA LYS A 248 20.93 24.85 17.70
C LYS A 248 21.59 24.33 18.98
N THR A 249 22.83 24.72 19.22
CA THR A 249 23.59 24.33 20.42
C THR A 249 22.98 24.93 21.68
N LEU A 250 22.67 26.23 21.68
CA LEU A 250 22.03 26.89 22.83
C LEU A 250 20.65 26.31 23.13
N PHE A 251 19.83 26.05 22.10
CA PHE A 251 18.53 25.43 22.33
C PHE A 251 18.66 24.00 22.89
N ARG A 252 19.61 23.20 22.40
CA ARG A 252 19.89 21.87 22.99
C ARG A 252 20.28 22.00 24.46
N ALA A 253 21.15 22.94 24.80
CA ALA A 253 21.54 23.20 26.18
C ALA A 253 20.32 23.59 27.05
N ALA A 254 19.48 24.51 26.57
CA ALA A 254 18.25 24.91 27.27
C ALA A 254 17.33 23.70 27.51
N TYR A 255 17.08 22.90 26.47
CA TYR A 255 16.24 21.70 26.56
C TYR A 255 16.80 20.67 27.55
N HIS A 256 18.11 20.41 27.53
CA HIS A 256 18.75 19.43 28.40
C HIS A 256 18.90 19.91 29.86
N ASN A 257 19.09 21.20 30.10
CA ASN A 257 19.17 21.77 31.45
C ASN A 257 17.82 21.68 32.19
N LEU A 258 16.71 21.61 31.47
CA LEU A 258 15.37 21.41 32.04
C LEU A 258 15.10 19.93 32.40
N TRP A 259 16.00 19.01 32.04
CA TRP A 259 15.82 17.59 32.31
C TRP A 259 16.14 17.30 33.77
N ASN A 260 15.10 17.24 34.62
CA ASN A 260 15.22 16.94 36.04
C ASN A 260 14.58 15.59 36.36
N ASP A 261 15.21 14.76 37.20
CA ASP A 261 14.69 13.44 37.65
C ASP A 261 14.14 12.55 36.51
N HIS A 262 14.86 12.49 35.39
CA HIS A 262 14.44 11.80 34.17
C HIS A 262 13.15 12.31 33.50
N LYS A 263 12.56 13.42 33.97
CA LYS A 263 11.41 14.07 33.34
C LYS A 263 11.86 15.11 32.32
N LYS A 264 11.34 14.97 31.10
CA LYS A 264 11.52 15.95 30.02
C LYS A 264 10.68 17.21 30.31
N PRO A 265 11.10 18.38 29.79
CA PRO A 265 10.23 19.54 29.78
C PRO A 265 8.93 19.18 29.06
N SER A 266 7.81 19.50 29.69
CA SER A 266 6.49 19.04 29.27
C SER A 266 5.60 20.16 28.74
N THR A 267 5.96 21.40 29.03
CA THR A 267 5.19 22.57 28.62
C THR A 267 6.03 23.59 27.86
N ARG A 268 5.37 24.37 26.99
CA ARG A 268 5.97 25.52 26.30
C ARG A 268 6.52 26.56 27.25
N HIS A 269 5.87 26.77 28.39
CA HIS A 269 6.30 27.74 29.39
C HIS A 269 7.64 27.35 30.02
N GLU A 270 7.81 26.09 30.43
CA GLU A 270 9.08 25.56 30.96
C GLU A 270 10.22 25.74 29.95
N LEU A 271 9.97 25.37 28.68
CA LEU A 271 10.94 25.50 27.59
C LEU A 271 11.33 26.97 27.38
N LYS A 272 10.36 27.89 27.38
CA LYS A 272 10.61 29.33 27.23
C LYS A 272 11.51 29.86 28.36
N LEU A 273 11.20 29.50 29.61
CA LEU A 273 12.03 29.89 30.76
C LEU A 273 13.45 29.31 30.67
N GLY A 274 13.60 28.06 30.22
CA GLY A 274 14.92 27.45 30.04
C GLY A 274 15.75 28.13 28.95
N ILE A 275 15.12 28.62 27.88
CA ILE A 275 15.79 29.41 26.83
C ILE A 275 16.21 30.78 27.40
N GLU A 276 15.30 31.45 28.11
CA GLU A 276 15.56 32.76 28.72
C GLU A 276 16.66 32.71 29.79
N ALA A 277 16.75 31.61 30.55
CA ALA A 277 17.77 31.42 31.58
C ALA A 277 19.21 31.36 31.04
N LEU A 278 19.39 31.08 29.74
CA LEU A 278 20.70 31.12 29.09
C LEU A 278 21.11 32.52 28.61
N ARG A 279 20.26 33.54 28.79
CA ARG A 279 20.55 34.91 28.32
C ARG A 279 21.74 35.52 29.06
N ASP A 280 22.71 35.99 28.29
CA ASP A 280 23.85 36.81 28.73
C ASP A 280 24.12 37.96 27.73
N SER A 281 25.04 38.86 28.09
CA SER A 281 25.41 40.02 27.26
C SER A 281 26.01 39.65 25.90
N ASN A 282 26.51 38.42 25.72
CA ASN A 282 27.19 37.95 24.51
C ASN A 282 26.28 37.13 23.58
N ASN A 283 25.10 36.70 24.06
CA ASN A 283 24.21 35.81 23.33
C ASN A 283 22.77 36.33 23.20
N GLU A 284 22.45 37.51 23.74
CA GLU A 284 21.10 38.09 23.72
C GLU A 284 20.42 38.11 22.33
N PRO A 285 21.04 38.59 21.23
CA PRO A 285 20.42 38.54 19.91
C PRO A 285 20.15 37.11 19.42
N THR A 286 20.96 36.15 19.89
CA THR A 286 20.79 34.73 19.55
C THR A 286 19.61 34.13 20.30
N ILE A 287 19.44 34.47 21.58
CA ILE A 287 18.31 34.05 22.40
C ILE A 287 16.99 34.62 21.86
N GLU A 288 16.96 35.91 21.52
CA GLU A 288 15.80 36.52 20.86
C GLU A 288 15.44 35.81 19.56
N GLY A 289 16.45 35.48 18.75
CA GLY A 289 16.25 34.72 17.52
C GLY A 289 15.69 33.30 17.74
N ILE A 290 16.03 32.64 18.86
CA ILE A 290 15.45 31.34 19.24
C ILE A 290 14.01 31.54 19.71
N LEU A 291 13.74 32.51 20.58
CA LEU A 291 12.40 32.79 21.11
C LEU A 291 11.40 33.13 19.99
N TRP A 292 11.80 33.95 19.02
CA TRP A 292 10.99 34.24 17.84
C TRP A 292 10.65 32.96 17.03
N ARG A 293 11.62 32.06 16.84
CA ARG A 293 11.35 30.77 16.17
C ARG A 293 10.50 29.83 17.01
N PHE A 294 10.62 29.90 18.33
CA PHE A 294 9.83 29.13 19.29
C PHE A 294 8.34 29.46 19.20
N GLU A 295 7.97 30.66 18.74
CA GLU A 295 6.57 31.04 18.50
C GLU A 295 5.85 30.13 17.49
N LYS A 296 6.58 29.41 16.63
CA LYS A 296 5.98 28.38 15.75
C LYS A 296 5.26 27.28 16.53
N LEU A 297 5.62 27.04 17.80
CA LEU A 297 4.93 26.09 18.70
C LEU A 297 3.60 26.62 19.24
N ASN A 298 3.22 27.86 18.91
CA ASN A 298 1.87 28.38 19.18
C ASN A 298 0.85 27.86 18.16
N ALA A 299 1.28 27.12 17.13
CA ALA A 299 0.37 26.43 16.22
C ALA A 299 -0.59 25.53 17.01
N GLN A 300 -1.87 25.53 16.62
CA GLN A 300 -2.95 24.83 17.33
C GLN A 300 -2.75 23.31 17.46
N ILE A 301 -1.83 22.74 16.69
CA ILE A 301 -1.49 21.32 16.73
C ILE A 301 -0.72 20.94 18.00
N PHE A 302 -0.03 21.87 18.67
CA PHE A 302 0.71 21.59 19.89
C PHE A 302 -0.13 21.86 21.14
N ASP A 303 -0.07 20.94 22.10
CA ASP A 303 -0.78 21.02 23.37
C ASP A 303 0.15 20.67 24.53
N ASP A 304 0.08 21.42 25.63
CA ASP A 304 0.93 21.19 26.81
C ASP A 304 0.40 20.08 27.73
N SER A 305 -0.86 19.67 27.54
CA SER A 305 -1.59 18.76 28.42
C SER A 305 -2.04 17.48 27.73
N GLN A 306 -2.38 17.55 26.44
CA GLN A 306 -2.88 16.41 25.68
C GLN A 306 -1.73 15.64 25.04
N THR A 307 -1.74 14.33 25.26
CA THR A 307 -0.87 13.37 24.55
C THR A 307 -1.74 12.49 23.65
N PHE A 308 -1.13 11.63 22.82
CA PHE A 308 -1.90 10.60 22.10
C PHE A 308 -2.14 9.39 23.02
N PRO A 309 -3.34 9.18 23.60
CA PRO A 309 -3.64 7.92 24.27
C PRO A 309 -3.71 6.82 23.22
N LEU A 310 -2.63 6.05 23.05
CA LEU A 310 -2.52 5.05 21.98
C LEU A 310 -3.64 4.01 22.04
N THR A 311 -4.11 3.67 23.24
CA THR A 311 -5.27 2.80 23.43
C THR A 311 -6.55 3.33 22.81
N ASP A 312 -6.70 4.63 22.55
CA ASP A 312 -7.84 5.19 21.82
C ASP A 312 -7.71 5.15 20.31
N TYR A 313 -6.49 4.94 19.80
CA TYR A 313 -6.18 4.78 18.37
C TYR A 313 -6.08 3.31 17.96
N PHE A 314 -5.67 2.45 18.89
CA PHE A 314 -5.52 1.01 18.68
C PHE A 314 -6.41 0.27 19.68
N LYS A 315 -7.54 -0.26 19.21
CA LYS A 315 -8.38 -1.22 19.94
C LYS A 315 -8.63 -2.42 19.03
N VAL A 316 -8.74 -3.61 19.62
CA VAL A 316 -9.11 -4.83 18.88
C VAL A 316 -10.46 -4.60 18.20
N GLY A 317 -10.53 -4.89 16.90
CA GLY A 317 -11.70 -4.64 16.06
C GLY A 317 -11.96 -3.17 15.70
N GLN A 318 -10.99 -2.28 15.93
CA GLN A 318 -11.13 -0.86 15.62
C GLN A 318 -10.28 -0.46 14.40
N LEU A 319 -10.92 0.25 13.48
CA LEU A 319 -10.29 1.04 12.45
C LEU A 319 -10.22 2.51 12.90
N THR A 320 -9.01 3.06 12.96
CA THR A 320 -8.80 4.48 13.17
C THR A 320 -8.30 5.12 11.88
N ILE A 321 -9.05 6.05 11.31
CA ILE A 321 -8.63 6.84 10.15
C ILE A 321 -8.17 8.19 10.68
N MET A 322 -6.87 8.43 10.61
CA MET A 322 -6.25 9.70 10.93
C MET A 322 -6.21 10.56 9.66
N ASP A 323 -7.22 11.41 9.51
CA ASP A 323 -7.35 12.36 8.43
C ASP A 323 -6.44 13.55 8.72
N VAL A 324 -5.33 13.63 7.99
CA VAL A 324 -4.37 14.75 8.06
C VAL A 324 -4.43 15.60 6.79
N SER A 325 -5.50 15.47 6.01
CA SER A 325 -5.72 16.32 4.84
C SER A 325 -5.79 17.79 5.26
N GLY A 326 -5.20 18.67 4.44
CA GLY A 326 -5.10 20.10 4.75
C GLY A 326 -4.00 20.50 5.75
N ILE A 327 -3.32 19.53 6.40
CA ILE A 327 -2.11 19.81 7.21
C ILE A 327 -0.89 19.86 6.28
N GLU A 328 0.02 20.82 6.53
CA GLU A 328 1.29 20.93 5.78
C GLU A 328 2.14 19.65 5.93
N GLU A 329 2.85 19.26 4.88
CA GLU A 329 3.66 18.03 4.83
C GLU A 329 4.63 17.89 6.01
N THR A 330 5.31 18.98 6.36
CA THR A 330 6.25 19.03 7.48
C THR A 330 5.61 18.61 8.80
N TYR A 331 4.36 19.04 9.04
CA TYR A 331 3.58 18.65 10.21
C TYR A 331 3.00 17.24 10.07
N GLN A 332 2.58 16.82 8.87
CA GLN A 332 2.16 15.43 8.63
C GLN A 332 3.29 14.45 9.00
N GLN A 333 4.52 14.69 8.53
CA GLN A 333 5.69 13.89 8.87
C GLN A 333 5.99 13.91 10.37
N LEU A 334 5.82 15.06 11.03
CA LEU A 334 6.01 15.19 12.48
C LEU A 334 4.99 14.37 13.26
N ILE A 335 3.68 14.47 12.93
CA ILE A 335 2.61 13.69 13.57
C ILE A 335 2.92 12.20 13.44
N ALA A 336 3.23 11.75 12.21
CA ALA A 336 3.58 10.36 11.96
C ALA A 336 4.81 9.94 12.77
N SER A 337 5.86 10.76 12.83
CA SER A 337 7.08 10.47 13.59
C SER A 337 6.80 10.32 15.09
N VAL A 338 6.07 11.26 15.70
CA VAL A 338 5.69 11.20 17.12
C VAL A 338 4.84 9.97 17.40
N MET A 339 3.78 9.75 16.62
CA MET A 339 2.87 8.61 16.81
C MET A 339 3.60 7.27 16.68
N LEU A 340 4.42 7.10 15.64
CA LEU A 340 5.17 5.86 15.42
C LEU A 340 6.21 5.62 16.52
N ARG A 341 6.90 6.66 17.00
CA ARG A 341 7.85 6.52 18.12
C ARG A 341 7.15 6.11 19.42
N GLN A 342 6.01 6.75 19.72
CA GLN A 342 5.22 6.39 20.88
C GLN A 342 4.67 4.96 20.78
N LEU A 343 4.19 4.58 19.60
CA LEU A 343 3.71 3.22 19.35
C LEU A 343 4.84 2.20 19.55
N PHE A 344 6.03 2.47 18.99
CA PHE A 344 7.18 1.59 19.14
C PHE A 344 7.60 1.44 20.60
N ASP A 345 7.71 2.54 21.36
CA ASP A 345 8.01 2.49 22.79
C ASP A 345 6.92 1.76 23.59
N ALA A 346 5.65 2.02 23.30
CA ALA A 346 4.50 1.37 23.94
C ALA A 346 4.53 -0.15 23.76
N LYS A 347 4.78 -0.61 22.52
CA LYS A 347 4.87 -2.02 22.18
C LYS A 347 6.10 -2.69 22.78
N MET A 348 7.27 -2.05 22.70
CA MET A 348 8.50 -2.54 23.35
C MET A 348 8.37 -2.57 24.88
N GLY A 349 7.76 -1.55 25.48
CA GLY A 349 7.52 -1.48 26.92
C GLY A 349 6.52 -2.52 27.40
N THR A 350 5.48 -2.81 26.60
CA THR A 350 4.53 -3.90 26.89
C THR A 350 5.21 -5.27 26.81
N GLU A 351 5.98 -5.53 25.74
CA GLU A 351 6.68 -6.81 25.53
C GLU A 351 7.70 -7.08 26.65
N ASN A 352 8.49 -6.07 27.01
CA ASN A 352 9.50 -6.16 28.06
C ASN A 352 8.92 -5.95 29.48
N LYS A 353 7.59 -5.97 29.64
CA LYS A 353 6.88 -5.82 30.92
C LYS A 353 7.16 -4.52 31.70
N ARG A 354 7.71 -3.49 31.04
CA ARG A 354 7.86 -2.14 31.61
C ARG A 354 6.52 -1.43 31.73
N TYR A 355 5.60 -1.71 30.79
CA TYR A 355 4.25 -1.16 30.77
C TYR A 355 3.23 -2.23 31.10
N ASN A 356 2.28 -1.87 31.96
CA ASN A 356 1.14 -2.70 32.34
C ASN A 356 -0.14 -1.84 32.34
N ASN A 357 -1.28 -2.50 32.47
CA ASN A 357 -2.58 -1.85 32.40
C ASN A 357 -2.82 -0.85 33.55
N GLU A 358 -2.21 -1.04 34.71
CA GLU A 358 -2.45 -0.21 35.91
C GLU A 358 -1.66 1.11 35.86
N SER A 359 -0.36 1.02 35.56
CA SER A 359 0.57 2.16 35.62
C SER A 359 0.68 2.91 34.29
N HIS A 360 0.36 2.24 33.18
CA HIS A 360 0.53 2.79 31.83
C HIS A 360 -0.67 2.48 30.93
N ALA A 361 -1.90 2.62 31.46
CA ALA A 361 -3.14 2.30 30.77
C ALA A 361 -3.22 2.85 29.34
N ASN A 362 -2.74 4.09 29.11
CA ASN A 362 -2.79 4.75 27.79
C ASN A 362 -1.73 4.26 26.78
N LYS A 363 -0.73 3.49 27.23
CA LYS A 363 0.40 2.97 26.43
C LYS A 363 0.47 1.44 26.43
N TYR A 364 -0.33 0.74 27.22
CA TYR A 364 -0.31 -0.71 27.30
C TYR A 364 -1.06 -1.35 26.12
N LEU A 365 -0.32 -2.02 25.23
CA LEU A 365 -0.85 -2.61 23.99
C LEU A 365 -0.41 -4.09 23.87
N PRO A 366 -1.15 -5.05 24.50
CA PRO A 366 -0.76 -6.46 24.56
C PRO A 366 -1.09 -7.26 23.29
N TYR A 367 -1.47 -6.60 22.20
CA TYR A 367 -1.89 -7.21 20.93
C TYR A 367 -1.16 -6.56 19.76
N SER A 368 -1.03 -7.27 18.64
CA SER A 368 -0.41 -6.72 17.43
C SER A 368 -1.28 -5.61 16.82
N VAL A 369 -0.64 -4.66 16.16
CA VAL A 369 -1.31 -3.54 15.49
C VAL A 369 -0.88 -3.46 14.03
N PHE A 370 -1.71 -2.85 13.18
CA PHE A 370 -1.41 -2.64 11.78
C PHE A 370 -1.57 -1.16 11.42
N VAL A 371 -0.53 -0.56 10.86
CA VAL A 371 -0.53 0.86 10.46
C VAL A 371 -0.37 0.97 8.96
N VAL A 372 -1.32 1.64 8.30
CA VAL A 372 -1.25 1.97 6.88
C VAL A 372 -0.74 3.40 6.74
N ILE A 373 0.34 3.57 5.99
CA ILE A 373 0.91 4.87 5.64
C ILE A 373 0.61 5.15 4.17
N GLU A 374 -0.40 5.98 3.93
CA GLU A 374 -0.75 6.44 2.59
C GLU A 374 0.24 7.51 2.10
N GLU A 375 0.50 7.55 0.79
CA GLU A 375 1.60 8.28 0.17
C GLU A 375 2.94 8.14 0.93
N ALA A 376 3.35 6.90 1.20
CA ALA A 376 4.54 6.56 1.99
C ALA A 376 5.83 7.27 1.52
N HIS A 377 5.93 7.63 0.24
CA HIS A 377 7.05 8.40 -0.29
C HIS A 377 7.22 9.79 0.34
N ARG A 378 6.17 10.36 0.95
CA ARG A 378 6.24 11.61 1.73
C ARG A 378 6.82 11.41 3.13
N PHE A 379 6.76 10.19 3.65
CA PHE A 379 7.20 9.85 5.02
C PHE A 379 8.55 9.15 5.07
N ALA A 380 8.93 8.45 3.99
CA ALA A 380 10.23 7.84 3.79
C ALA A 380 10.71 8.06 2.35
N PRO A 381 11.04 9.30 1.97
CA PRO A 381 11.47 9.60 0.61
C PRO A 381 12.84 8.98 0.32
N HIS A 382 13.08 8.68 -0.96
CA HIS A 382 14.38 8.23 -1.47
C HIS A 382 15.48 9.26 -1.19
N SER A 383 15.22 10.53 -1.53
CA SER A 383 16.11 11.66 -1.32
C SER A 383 15.51 12.67 -0.34
N GLY A 384 16.37 13.33 0.44
CA GLY A 384 15.98 14.27 1.49
C GLY A 384 15.71 13.59 2.84
N GLU A 385 15.53 14.41 3.86
CA GLU A 385 15.23 13.96 5.21
C GLU A 385 13.76 14.22 5.55
N ALA A 386 12.95 13.16 5.57
CA ALA A 386 11.64 13.21 6.22
C ALA A 386 11.77 12.84 7.68
N LYS A 387 11.10 13.58 8.57
CA LYS A 387 11.20 13.41 10.03
C LYS A 387 10.74 12.03 10.51
N SER A 388 9.83 11.40 9.77
CA SER A 388 9.30 10.06 10.01
C SER A 388 10.19 8.94 9.50
N LYS A 389 11.15 9.22 8.60
CA LYS A 389 11.93 8.20 7.90
C LYS A 389 12.72 7.31 8.86
N SER A 390 13.39 7.91 9.83
CA SER A 390 14.23 7.17 10.78
C SER A 390 13.43 6.16 11.61
N ILE A 391 12.35 6.60 12.25
CA ILE A 391 11.49 5.72 13.05
C ILE A 391 10.78 4.69 12.17
N LEU A 392 10.36 5.05 10.95
CA LEU A 392 9.74 4.10 10.04
C LEU A 392 10.72 2.97 9.68
N LYS A 393 11.99 3.29 9.37
CA LYS A 393 13.04 2.28 9.15
C LYS A 393 13.26 1.41 10.38
N THR A 394 13.30 1.98 11.57
CA THR A 394 13.41 1.20 12.82
C THR A 394 12.24 0.22 12.97
N ILE A 395 11.01 0.67 12.73
CA ILE A 395 9.82 -0.20 12.82
C ILE A 395 9.83 -1.28 11.73
N LEU A 396 10.22 -0.94 10.50
CA LEU A 396 10.30 -1.92 9.41
C LEU A 396 11.37 -3.00 9.66
N SER A 397 12.44 -2.68 10.37
CA SER A 397 13.51 -3.64 10.71
C SER A 397 13.23 -4.43 11.99
N GLU A 398 12.63 -3.80 13.01
CA GLU A 398 12.52 -4.37 14.37
C GLU A 398 11.08 -4.58 14.84
N GLY A 399 10.11 -3.90 14.23
CA GLY A 399 8.70 -3.89 14.61
C GLY A 399 8.05 -5.28 14.58
N ARG A 400 8.58 -6.20 13.75
CA ARG A 400 8.22 -7.63 13.75
C ARG A 400 8.25 -8.24 15.14
N LYS A 401 9.29 -7.97 15.92
CA LYS A 401 9.49 -8.54 17.28
C LYS A 401 8.42 -8.06 18.26
N PHE A 402 7.87 -6.88 18.00
CA PHE A 402 6.92 -6.21 18.88
C PHE A 402 5.49 -6.25 18.33
N GLY A 403 5.22 -6.95 17.22
CA GLY A 403 3.88 -7.05 16.64
C GLY A 403 3.37 -5.75 16.02
N ILE A 404 4.24 -4.95 15.40
CA ILE A 404 3.84 -3.76 14.63
C ILE A 404 3.95 -4.09 13.14
N GLY A 405 2.81 -4.22 12.47
CA GLY A 405 2.73 -4.32 11.02
C GLY A 405 2.60 -2.94 10.37
N ILE A 406 3.31 -2.74 9.26
CA ILE A 406 3.26 -1.51 8.48
C ILE A 406 2.82 -1.88 7.07
N CYS A 407 1.86 -1.13 6.51
CA CYS A 407 1.52 -1.15 5.10
C CYS A 407 1.95 0.17 4.47
N MET A 408 2.99 0.13 3.63
CA MET A 408 3.42 1.29 2.87
C MET A 408 2.66 1.36 1.55
N VAL A 409 1.96 2.46 1.33
CA VAL A 409 1.13 2.66 0.15
C VAL A 409 1.70 3.82 -0.65
N SER A 410 2.11 3.60 -1.89
CA SER A 410 2.71 4.67 -2.71
C SER A 410 2.40 4.50 -4.20
N GLN A 411 2.24 5.63 -4.87
CA GLN A 411 2.12 5.66 -6.32
C GLN A 411 3.44 5.91 -7.07
N ARG A 412 4.51 6.21 -6.32
CA ARG A 412 5.84 6.52 -6.86
C ARG A 412 6.89 5.70 -6.11
N PRO A 413 7.08 4.41 -6.46
CA PRO A 413 8.08 3.58 -5.79
C PRO A 413 9.50 4.13 -5.95
N SER A 414 9.85 4.75 -7.08
CA SER A 414 11.16 5.39 -7.26
C SER A 414 11.44 6.58 -6.34
N LYS A 415 10.40 7.19 -5.76
CA LYS A 415 10.55 8.27 -4.77
C LYS A 415 10.54 7.75 -3.33
N LEU A 416 10.33 6.46 -3.11
CA LEU A 416 10.35 5.83 -1.80
C LEU A 416 11.76 5.33 -1.49
N ASP A 417 12.15 5.36 -0.23
CA ASP A 417 13.40 4.76 0.25
C ASP A 417 13.44 3.26 -0.06
N ALA A 418 14.49 2.83 -0.77
CA ALA A 418 14.61 1.44 -1.25
C ALA A 418 14.77 0.44 -0.09
N ASP A 419 15.51 0.81 0.95
CA ASP A 419 15.65 -0.03 2.15
C ASP A 419 14.29 -0.23 2.80
N SER A 420 13.51 0.84 2.97
CA SER A 420 12.16 0.76 3.52
C SER A 420 11.28 -0.17 2.68
N LEU A 421 11.30 -0.04 1.34
CA LEU A 421 10.49 -0.88 0.46
C LEU A 421 10.91 -2.36 0.49
N SER A 422 12.22 -2.65 0.57
CA SER A 422 12.74 -4.02 0.64
C SER A 422 12.43 -4.73 1.96
N GLN A 423 12.14 -3.99 3.05
CA GLN A 423 11.64 -4.59 4.29
C GLN A 423 10.15 -4.97 4.21
N CYS A 424 9.41 -4.52 3.20
CA CYS A 424 8.03 -4.96 2.95
C CYS A 424 8.05 -6.29 2.19
N MET A 425 8.04 -7.39 2.95
CA MET A 425 8.19 -8.74 2.41
C MET A 425 6.94 -9.28 1.74
N THR A 426 5.79 -8.63 1.89
CA THR A 426 4.59 -8.91 1.08
C THR A 426 4.33 -7.70 0.19
N GLN A 427 4.19 -7.93 -1.12
CA GLN A 427 3.97 -6.84 -2.07
C GLN A 427 2.70 -7.07 -2.89
N ILE A 428 1.91 -6.01 -3.03
CA ILE A 428 0.74 -5.95 -3.91
C ILE A 428 1.02 -4.84 -4.93
N THR A 429 1.48 -5.25 -6.10
CA THR A 429 1.92 -4.33 -7.17
C THR A 429 0.88 -4.30 -8.28
N MET A 430 0.21 -3.16 -8.44
CA MET A 430 -0.78 -2.93 -9.49
C MET A 430 -0.10 -2.38 -10.74
N ARG A 431 -0.89 -1.90 -11.71
CA ARG A 431 -0.35 -1.33 -12.95
C ARG A 431 0.73 -0.26 -12.69
N ILE A 432 1.91 -0.45 -13.26
CA ILE A 432 3.03 0.52 -13.27
C ILE A 432 3.56 0.65 -14.70
N ILE A 433 3.53 1.86 -15.23
CA ILE A 433 3.93 2.15 -16.62
C ILE A 433 5.38 2.64 -16.69
N ASN A 434 5.84 3.41 -15.70
CA ASN A 434 7.17 4.01 -15.71
C ASN A 434 8.27 2.94 -15.56
N PRO A 435 9.25 2.85 -16.47
CA PRO A 435 10.33 1.86 -16.39
C PRO A 435 11.23 1.99 -15.16
N THR A 436 11.51 3.21 -14.70
CA THR A 436 12.30 3.46 -13.48
C THR A 436 11.59 2.91 -12.25
N ASP A 437 10.27 3.08 -12.18
CA ASP A 437 9.46 2.52 -11.10
C ASP A 437 9.44 0.97 -11.15
N GLN A 438 9.36 0.38 -12.36
CA GLN A 438 9.44 -1.08 -12.53
C GLN A 438 10.80 -1.63 -12.08
N GLN A 439 11.90 -0.96 -12.42
CA GLN A 439 13.25 -1.37 -12.01
C GLN A 439 13.42 -1.31 -10.50
N GLN A 440 12.91 -0.27 -9.85
CA GLN A 440 12.94 -0.14 -8.39
C GLN A 440 12.15 -1.27 -7.71
N ILE A 441 10.97 -1.60 -8.24
CA ILE A 441 10.20 -2.77 -7.77
C ILE A 441 11.00 -4.06 -7.99
N ALA A 442 11.64 -4.24 -9.15
CA ALA A 442 12.43 -5.43 -9.49
C ALA A 442 13.64 -5.68 -8.59
N GLN A 443 14.21 -4.62 -8.02
CA GLN A 443 15.29 -4.71 -7.05
C GLN A 443 14.81 -5.11 -5.66
N SER A 444 13.53 -4.86 -5.34
CA SER A 444 12.94 -5.15 -4.04
C SER A 444 12.29 -6.53 -3.93
N ILE A 445 12.06 -7.23 -5.04
CA ILE A 445 11.40 -8.54 -5.05
C ILE A 445 12.41 -9.68 -5.35
N GLU A 446 12.14 -10.84 -4.78
CA GLU A 446 12.78 -12.12 -5.10
C GLU A 446 12.77 -12.43 -6.62
N SER A 447 13.79 -13.17 -7.07
CA SER A 447 14.04 -13.50 -8.48
C SER A 447 12.83 -14.11 -9.19
N ALA A 448 12.07 -14.98 -8.52
CA ALA A 448 10.89 -15.65 -9.06
C ALA A 448 9.73 -14.71 -9.46
N SER A 449 9.77 -13.43 -9.06
CA SER A 449 8.76 -12.44 -9.44
C SER A 449 9.16 -11.55 -10.61
N ARG A 450 10.43 -11.59 -11.07
CA ARG A 450 10.93 -10.66 -12.10
C ARG A 450 10.20 -10.80 -13.43
N ASP A 451 9.81 -12.01 -13.81
CA ASP A 451 9.05 -12.23 -15.04
C ASP A 451 7.67 -11.56 -15.01
N LEU A 452 7.03 -11.52 -13.84
CA LEU A 452 5.75 -10.83 -13.65
C LEU A 452 5.87 -9.30 -13.70
N ILE A 453 7.07 -8.74 -13.54
CA ILE A 453 7.26 -7.28 -13.58
C ILE A 453 6.99 -6.74 -14.98
N SER A 454 7.36 -7.51 -16.00
CA SER A 454 7.06 -7.16 -17.39
C SER A 454 5.57 -7.20 -17.74
N GLU A 455 4.72 -7.76 -16.88
CA GLU A 455 3.25 -7.67 -16.99
C GLU A 455 2.67 -6.42 -16.33
N LEU A 456 3.42 -5.70 -15.48
CA LEU A 456 2.88 -4.53 -14.78
C LEU A 456 2.29 -3.46 -15.73
N PRO A 457 2.82 -3.21 -16.93
CA PRO A 457 2.20 -2.26 -17.87
C PRO A 457 0.87 -2.73 -18.45
N SER A 458 0.69 -4.05 -18.64
CA SER A 458 -0.49 -4.64 -19.29
C SER A 458 -1.69 -4.81 -18.33
N LEU A 459 -1.45 -4.73 -17.02
CA LEU A 459 -2.48 -4.88 -16.00
C LEU A 459 -3.63 -3.87 -16.16
N ALA A 460 -4.87 -4.38 -16.19
CA ALA A 460 -6.07 -3.56 -16.13
C ALA A 460 -6.31 -3.01 -14.70
N LYS A 461 -7.20 -2.02 -14.59
CA LYS A 461 -7.64 -1.49 -13.30
C LYS A 461 -8.22 -2.62 -12.42
N GLY A 462 -7.78 -2.69 -11.17
CA GLY A 462 -8.20 -3.75 -10.24
C GLY A 462 -7.49 -5.09 -10.46
N GLN A 463 -6.43 -5.15 -11.28
CA GLN A 463 -5.50 -6.26 -11.33
C GLN A 463 -4.19 -5.91 -10.60
N ALA A 464 -3.55 -6.92 -10.04
CA ALA A 464 -2.28 -6.80 -9.33
C ALA A 464 -1.43 -8.06 -9.46
N VAL A 465 -0.12 -7.91 -9.35
CA VAL A 465 0.80 -8.98 -8.97
C VAL A 465 0.90 -8.99 -7.45
N ILE A 466 0.65 -10.14 -6.84
CA ILE A 466 0.88 -10.35 -5.41
C ILE A 466 2.06 -11.29 -5.24
N SER A 467 3.03 -10.90 -4.43
CA SER A 467 4.25 -11.68 -4.18
C SER A 467 4.71 -11.55 -2.72
N GLY A 468 5.67 -12.42 -2.37
CA GLY A 468 6.33 -12.39 -1.08
C GLY A 468 5.73 -13.34 -0.05
N VAL A 469 6.02 -13.10 1.22
CA VAL A 469 5.88 -14.09 2.30
C VAL A 469 4.44 -14.46 2.68
N ALA A 470 3.44 -13.65 2.36
CA ALA A 470 2.04 -13.97 2.67
C ALA A 470 1.37 -14.97 1.70
N ILE A 471 2.07 -15.38 0.64
CA ILE A 471 1.62 -16.31 -0.41
C ILE A 471 2.75 -17.31 -0.73
N ASN A 472 2.45 -18.48 -1.30
CA ASN A 472 3.48 -19.48 -1.62
C ASN A 472 4.18 -19.22 -2.96
N THR A 473 3.50 -18.59 -3.91
CA THR A 473 4.09 -18.25 -5.21
C THR A 473 3.51 -16.93 -5.75
N PRO A 474 4.35 -16.05 -6.34
CA PRO A 474 3.90 -14.80 -6.94
C PRO A 474 2.79 -15.04 -7.96
N THR A 475 1.71 -14.25 -7.94
CA THR A 475 0.52 -14.54 -8.74
C THR A 475 -0.15 -13.28 -9.27
N LEU A 476 -0.68 -13.37 -10.50
CA LEU A 476 -1.57 -12.37 -11.08
C LEU A 476 -2.99 -12.53 -10.51
N VAL A 477 -3.50 -11.45 -9.92
CA VAL A 477 -4.76 -11.45 -9.16
C VAL A 477 -5.69 -10.36 -9.67
N ARG A 478 -6.96 -10.70 -9.80
CA ARG A 478 -8.05 -9.73 -9.91
C ARG A 478 -8.56 -9.44 -8.50
N ILE A 479 -8.40 -8.20 -8.04
CA ILE A 479 -8.85 -7.75 -6.71
C ILE A 479 -10.36 -7.91 -6.63
N ARG A 480 -10.84 -8.49 -5.52
CA ARG A 480 -12.28 -8.70 -5.29
C ARG A 480 -13.02 -7.37 -5.18
N LYS A 481 -14.35 -7.44 -5.29
CA LYS A 481 -15.19 -6.28 -5.01
C LYS A 481 -15.09 -5.90 -3.52
N ARG A 482 -14.84 -4.63 -3.25
CA ARG A 482 -14.91 -3.99 -1.93
C ARG A 482 -16.36 -3.98 -1.44
N LEU A 483 -16.58 -4.39 -0.19
CA LEU A 483 -17.92 -4.51 0.40
C LEU A 483 -18.46 -3.15 0.86
N THR A 484 -17.57 -2.23 1.21
CA THR A 484 -17.89 -0.92 1.81
C THR A 484 -17.94 0.22 0.78
N SER A 485 -17.72 -0.08 -0.50
CA SER A 485 -17.78 0.95 -1.53
C SER A 485 -19.22 1.23 -1.94
N ASP A 486 -19.73 2.41 -1.57
CA ASP A 486 -20.63 3.13 -2.46
C ASP A 486 -19.78 3.88 -3.48
N SER A 487 -20.25 3.92 -4.71
CA SER A 487 -19.69 4.48 -5.95
C SER A 487 -19.23 5.96 -5.93
N LYS A 488 -19.03 6.60 -4.77
CA LYS A 488 -18.74 8.03 -4.61
C LYS A 488 -17.26 8.44 -4.70
N GLY A 489 -16.36 7.51 -5.03
CA GLY A 489 -14.92 7.78 -5.21
C GLY A 489 -14.49 8.00 -6.67
N ARG A 490 -15.35 8.55 -7.53
CA ARG A 490 -14.93 8.99 -8.86
C ARG A 490 -14.54 10.46 -8.80
N SER A 491 -13.53 10.84 -9.58
CA SER A 491 -13.24 12.24 -9.91
C SER A 491 -14.56 12.97 -10.08
N LYS A 492 -14.69 14.13 -9.44
CA LYS A 492 -15.85 15.00 -9.57
C LYS A 492 -16.17 15.14 -11.07
N ASP A 493 -17.37 14.74 -11.48
CA ASP A 493 -17.83 14.90 -12.85
C ASP A 493 -18.03 16.41 -13.07
N ALA A 494 -16.99 17.06 -13.58
CA ALA A 494 -16.96 18.49 -13.74
C ALA A 494 -18.11 18.98 -14.63
N PRO A 495 -18.39 18.38 -15.81
CA PRO A 495 -19.59 18.70 -16.58
C PRO A 495 -20.90 18.57 -15.81
N ALA A 496 -21.11 17.49 -15.05
CA ALA A 496 -22.35 17.32 -14.27
C ALA A 496 -22.48 18.38 -13.16
N LEU A 497 -21.38 18.70 -12.48
CA LEU A 497 -21.37 19.74 -11.45
C LEU A 497 -21.55 21.14 -12.04
N TRP A 498 -20.95 21.43 -13.20
CA TRP A 498 -21.13 22.70 -13.90
C TRP A 498 -22.57 22.87 -14.38
N ASN A 499 -23.20 21.82 -14.89
CA ASN A 499 -24.62 21.86 -15.26
C ASN A 499 -25.50 22.07 -14.04
N ALA A 500 -25.26 21.34 -12.94
CA ALA A 500 -26.02 21.53 -11.70
C ALA A 500 -25.86 22.95 -11.13
N GLN A 501 -24.66 23.53 -11.20
CA GLN A 501 -24.41 24.90 -10.77
C GLN A 501 -25.10 25.92 -11.71
N ARG A 502 -25.03 25.72 -13.03
CA ARG A 502 -25.73 26.56 -14.01
C ARG A 502 -27.24 26.53 -13.78
N GLU A 503 -27.84 25.37 -13.60
CA GLU A 503 -29.27 25.23 -13.31
C GLU A 503 -29.67 25.91 -11.99
N TYR A 504 -28.77 25.88 -10.99
CA TYR A 504 -28.97 26.61 -9.74
C TYR A 504 -28.92 28.13 -9.97
N GLU A 505 -27.94 28.62 -10.73
CA GLU A 505 -27.79 30.04 -11.09
C GLU A 505 -28.97 30.53 -11.92
N GLU A 506 -29.41 29.80 -12.95
CA GLU A 506 -30.58 30.13 -13.77
C GLU A 506 -31.88 30.21 -12.96
N LYS A 507 -32.00 29.42 -11.87
CA LYS A 507 -33.15 29.47 -10.95
C LYS A 507 -33.08 30.60 -9.93
N HIS A 508 -31.89 31.16 -9.68
CA HIS A 508 -31.65 32.15 -8.62
C HIS A 508 -31.14 33.50 -9.13
N GLU A 509 -30.89 33.65 -10.43
CA GLU A 509 -30.71 34.95 -11.07
C GLU A 509 -32.06 35.68 -11.13
N LYS A 510 -32.14 36.83 -10.46
CA LYS A 510 -33.20 37.81 -10.70
C LYS A 510 -33.08 38.29 -12.15
N PRO A 511 -34.19 38.44 -12.89
CA PRO A 511 -34.11 38.98 -14.25
C PRO A 511 -33.45 40.35 -14.19
N ALA A 512 -32.35 40.51 -14.94
CA ALA A 512 -31.76 41.80 -15.20
C ALA A 512 -32.87 42.72 -15.74
N VAL A 513 -33.13 43.81 -15.02
CA VAL A 513 -34.06 44.85 -15.46
C VAL A 513 -33.60 45.30 -16.83
N ARG A 514 -34.36 44.96 -17.88
CA ARG A 514 -34.25 45.64 -19.17
C ARG A 514 -34.54 47.10 -18.90
N ALA A 515 -33.57 47.97 -19.16
CA ALA A 515 -33.83 49.39 -19.26
C ALA A 515 -34.66 49.59 -20.52
N ASP A 516 -35.98 49.63 -20.36
CA ASP A 516 -36.89 49.98 -21.45
C ASP A 516 -36.67 51.47 -21.78
N GLU A 517 -36.30 51.71 -23.04
CA GLU A 517 -36.46 52.99 -23.73
C GLU A 517 -37.96 53.33 -23.76
N GLU A 518 -38.31 54.52 -23.28
CA GLU A 518 -39.24 55.48 -23.92
C GLU A 518 -39.60 56.57 -22.88
N MET A 519 -38.83 57.66 -22.90
CA MET A 519 -39.28 58.94 -22.34
C MET A 519 -39.95 59.70 -23.49
N ASP A 520 -41.26 59.52 -23.60
CA ASP A 520 -42.15 60.37 -24.38
C ASP A 520 -42.24 61.73 -23.68
N ILE A 521 -41.59 62.75 -24.25
CA ILE A 521 -41.72 64.15 -23.83
C ILE A 521 -42.43 64.91 -24.94
N GLY A 522 -43.76 64.94 -24.85
CA GLY A 522 -44.62 65.87 -25.56
C GLY A 522 -45.72 66.34 -24.62
N VAL A 523 -45.51 67.50 -23.97
CA VAL A 523 -46.36 68.70 -23.91
C VAL A 523 -45.59 69.80 -23.17
#